data_AF-A0A4Q2QT27-F1
#
_entry.id   AF-A0A4Q2QT27-F1
#
_cell.length_a   1.000
_cell.length_b   1.000
_cell.length_c   1.000
_cell.angle_alpha   90.00
_cell.angle_beta   90.00
_cell.angle_gamma   90.00
#
_symmetry.space_group_name_H-M   'P 1'
#
loop_
_entity.id
_entity.type
_entity.pdbx_description
1 polymer ?
#
loop_
_entity_poly.entity_id
_entity_poly.type
_entity_poly.pdbx_seq_one_letter_code
_entity_poly.pdbx_strand_id
1 'polypeptide(L)'
;MIDANFNNEALLNRICEVYGFTQKIQLANHFKIAASSLQNRYTRGNISYDFAVHCALETGVSLKWLMTGEGDKNLSDDEPQHSVELPLFELSEGETTNIGSLSLDLKLFTKPLKKGISVKSDNRTYVIEKESSLSDGLWLVDIEGAASLRELTILPGKKLH
;
A
#
# COMPACT_ATOMS: atom_id res chain seq x y z
N MET A 1 -25.26 3.72 -9.69
CA MET A 1 -24.82 3.24 -11.02
C MET A 1 -23.87 4.32 -11.54
N ILE A 2 -22.72 3.97 -12.12
CA ILE A 2 -21.84 5.00 -12.69
C ILE A 2 -22.55 5.51 -13.96
N ASP A 3 -23.05 6.74 -13.93
CA ASP A 3 -23.60 7.43 -15.11
C ASP A 3 -22.46 7.88 -16.03
N ALA A 4 -21.72 6.93 -16.59
CA ALA A 4 -20.62 7.24 -17.50
C ALA A 4 -21.02 6.93 -18.94
N ASN A 5 -21.31 8.00 -19.69
CA ASN A 5 -21.24 7.96 -21.13
C ASN A 5 -19.76 7.87 -21.54
N PHE A 6 -19.20 6.66 -21.52
CA PHE A 6 -17.79 6.44 -21.84
C PHE A 6 -17.49 6.87 -23.28
N ASN A 7 -16.42 7.65 -23.45
CA ASN A 7 -15.97 8.13 -24.75
C ASN A 7 -14.69 7.39 -25.15
N ASN A 8 -14.75 6.61 -26.24
CA ASN A 8 -13.63 5.80 -26.71
C ASN A 8 -12.44 6.64 -27.19
N GLU A 9 -12.71 7.76 -27.87
CA GLU A 9 -11.64 8.64 -28.35
C GLU A 9 -10.91 9.28 -27.17
N ALA A 10 -11.65 9.73 -26.16
CA ALA A 10 -11.07 10.27 -24.93
C ALA A 10 -10.22 9.21 -24.19
N LEU A 11 -10.71 7.97 -24.10
CA LEU A 11 -9.97 6.84 -23.54
C LEU A 11 -8.65 6.61 -24.29
N LEU A 12 -8.69 6.48 -25.62
CA LEU A 12 -7.50 6.20 -26.43
C LEU A 12 -6.48 7.36 -26.36
N ASN A 13 -6.94 8.61 -26.27
CA ASN A 13 -6.08 9.77 -26.09
C ASN A 13 -5.40 9.75 -24.71
N ARG A 14 -6.13 9.41 -23.63
CA ARG A 14 -5.54 9.23 -22.29
C ARG A 14 -4.51 8.11 -22.26
N ILE A 15 -4.77 7.00 -22.96
CA ILE A 15 -3.80 5.90 -23.08
C ILE A 15 -2.52 6.37 -23.79
N CYS A 16 -2.63 7.13 -24.89
CA CYS A 16 -1.47 7.75 -25.54
C CYS A 16 -0.70 8.65 -24.57
N GLU A 17 -1.40 9.46 -23.78
CA GLU A 17 -0.79 10.35 -22.79
C GLU A 17 -0.03 9.58 -21.70
N VAL A 18 -0.59 8.48 -21.20
CA VAL A 18 0.04 7.62 -20.18
C VAL A 18 1.34 7.01 -20.69
N TYR A 19 1.36 6.51 -21.93
CA TYR A 19 2.56 5.96 -22.53
C TYR A 19 3.53 7.02 -23.08
N GLY A 20 3.19 8.31 -23.03
CA GLY A 20 4.01 9.38 -23.61
C GLY A 20 4.06 9.35 -25.15
N PHE A 21 3.03 8.81 -25.81
CA PHE A 21 2.95 8.75 -27.27
C PHE A 21 2.47 10.08 -27.85
N THR A 22 3.23 10.62 -28.79
CA THR A 22 2.88 11.84 -29.53
C THR A 22 2.12 11.53 -30.82
N GLN A 23 2.26 10.32 -31.35
CA GLN A 23 1.63 9.87 -32.59
C GLN A 23 0.81 8.61 -32.36
N LYS A 24 -0.41 8.56 -32.92
CA LYS A 24 -1.31 7.40 -32.82
C LYS A 24 -0.68 6.09 -33.32
N ILE A 25 0.23 6.17 -34.29
CA ILE A 25 0.93 4.98 -34.80
C ILE A 25 1.78 4.28 -33.72
N GLN A 26 2.30 5.03 -32.74
CA GLN A 26 3.05 4.45 -31.62
C GLN A 26 2.17 3.54 -30.76
N LEU A 27 0.92 3.95 -30.52
CA LEU A 27 -0.07 3.13 -29.83
C LEU A 27 -0.39 1.84 -30.61
N ALA A 28 -0.55 1.94 -31.93
CA ALA A 28 -0.79 0.77 -32.78
C ALA A 28 0.38 -0.22 -32.71
N ASN A 29 1.61 0.29 -32.76
CA ASN A 29 2.82 -0.50 -32.65
C ASN A 29 2.95 -1.16 -31.27
N HIS A 30 2.65 -0.42 -30.18
CA HIS A 30 2.67 -0.94 -28.81
C HIS A 30 1.74 -2.15 -28.65
N PHE A 31 0.49 -2.02 -29.12
CA PHE A 31 -0.49 -3.09 -29.09
C PHE A 31 -0.35 -4.12 -30.23
N LYS A 32 0.69 -4.01 -31.07
CA LYS A 32 0.98 -4.90 -32.20
C LYS A 32 -0.21 -5.07 -33.17
N ILE A 33 -0.91 -3.97 -33.46
CA ILE A 33 -2.02 -3.93 -34.42
C ILE A 33 -1.69 -3.03 -35.61
N ALA A 34 -2.40 -3.24 -36.73
CA ALA A 34 -2.29 -2.35 -37.89
C ALA A 34 -2.84 -0.94 -37.59
N ALA A 35 -2.27 0.08 -38.24
CA ALA A 35 -2.75 1.46 -38.13
C ALA A 35 -4.23 1.62 -38.51
N SER A 36 -4.69 0.87 -39.52
CA SER A 36 -6.09 0.81 -39.94
C SER A 36 -6.99 0.21 -38.85
N SER A 37 -6.52 -0.80 -38.12
CA SER A 37 -7.22 -1.37 -36.96
C SER A 37 -7.35 -0.37 -35.82
N LEU A 38 -6.31 0.42 -35.55
CA LEU A 38 -6.39 1.48 -34.55
C LEU A 38 -7.36 2.58 -34.99
N GLN A 39 -7.29 3.01 -36.25
CA GLN A 39 -8.22 4.02 -36.78
C GLN A 39 -9.67 3.54 -36.68
N ASN A 40 -9.93 2.27 -36.96
CA ASN A 40 -11.25 1.67 -36.77
C ASN A 40 -11.72 1.74 -35.32
N ARG A 41 -10.83 1.60 -34.34
CA ARG A 41 -11.17 1.76 -32.92
C ARG A 41 -11.54 3.21 -32.60
N TYR A 42 -10.82 4.20 -33.11
CA TYR A 42 -11.20 5.61 -32.92
C TYR A 42 -12.59 5.93 -33.51
N THR A 43 -12.94 5.37 -34.67
CA THR A 43 -14.17 5.74 -35.39
C THR A 43 -15.38 4.88 -35.01
N ARG A 44 -15.18 3.62 -34.58
CA ARG A 44 -16.28 2.74 -34.17
C ARG A 44 -16.55 2.94 -32.69
N GLY A 45 -17.79 3.30 -32.33
CA GLY A 45 -18.19 3.65 -30.97
C GLY A 45 -18.14 2.53 -29.91
N ASN A 46 -17.44 1.42 -30.17
CA ASN A 46 -17.21 0.40 -29.14
C ASN A 46 -15.95 0.73 -28.33
N ILE A 47 -16.06 0.62 -27.01
CA ILE A 47 -15.00 1.00 -26.08
C ILE A 47 -13.86 -0.03 -26.08
N SER A 48 -12.62 0.45 -26.15
CA SER A 48 -11.41 -0.38 -26.11
C SER A 48 -11.02 -0.72 -24.67
N TYR A 49 -11.86 -1.50 -23.98
CA TYR A 49 -11.62 -1.94 -22.60
C TYR A 49 -10.34 -2.76 -22.48
N ASP A 50 -9.99 -3.53 -23.51
CA ASP A 50 -8.75 -4.28 -23.61
C ASP A 50 -7.53 -3.36 -23.44
N PHE A 51 -7.51 -2.24 -24.18
CA PHE A 51 -6.39 -1.30 -24.11
C PHE A 51 -6.33 -0.58 -22.75
N ALA A 52 -7.49 -0.27 -22.16
CA ALA A 52 -7.56 0.35 -20.85
C ALA A 52 -6.97 -0.56 -19.75
N VAL A 53 -7.32 -1.84 -19.76
CA VAL A 53 -6.82 -2.82 -18.78
C VAL A 53 -5.32 -3.04 -18.94
N HIS A 54 -4.83 -3.23 -20.17
CA HIS A 54 -3.40 -3.37 -20.43
C HIS A 54 -2.62 -2.14 -19.97
N CYS A 55 -3.09 -0.94 -20.29
CA CYS A 55 -2.47 0.32 -19.87
C CYS A 55 -2.40 0.43 -18.33
N ALA A 56 -3.50 0.14 -17.64
CA ALA A 56 -3.53 0.14 -16.17
C ALA A 56 -2.53 -0.86 -15.57
N LEU A 57 -2.45 -2.08 -16.11
CA LEU A 57 -1.54 -3.11 -15.61
C LEU A 57 -0.06 -2.79 -15.88
N GLU A 58 0.26 -2.20 -17.03
CA GLU A 58 1.64 -1.90 -17.40
C GLU A 58 2.20 -0.65 -16.71
N THR A 59 1.33 0.33 -16.42
CA THR A 59 1.76 1.66 -15.95
C THR A 59 1.29 2.01 -14.55
N GLY A 60 0.43 1.19 -13.94
CA GLY A 60 -0.11 1.42 -12.60
C GLY A 60 -1.15 2.55 -12.52
N VAL A 61 -1.59 3.10 -13.65
CA VAL A 61 -2.56 4.20 -13.66
C VAL A 61 -3.98 3.74 -13.34
N SER A 62 -4.78 4.66 -12.80
CA SER A 62 -6.15 4.39 -12.38
C SER A 62 -7.04 4.02 -13.56
N LEU A 63 -7.62 2.82 -13.53
CA LEU A 63 -8.61 2.40 -14.54
C LEU A 63 -9.84 3.32 -14.51
N LYS A 64 -10.25 3.82 -13.34
CA LYS A 64 -11.33 4.80 -13.23
C LYS A 64 -10.99 6.06 -14.03
N TRP A 65 -9.79 6.61 -13.84
CA TRP A 65 -9.34 7.80 -14.56
C TRP A 65 -9.19 7.53 -16.07
N LEU A 66 -8.63 6.40 -16.47
CA LEU A 66 -8.56 6.02 -17.89
C LEU A 66 -9.94 6.02 -18.55
N MET A 67 -10.94 5.47 -17.87
CA MET A 67 -12.29 5.31 -18.40
C MET A 67 -13.12 6.60 -18.37
N THR A 68 -13.02 7.38 -17.30
CA THR A 68 -13.89 8.54 -17.05
C THR A 68 -13.19 9.89 -17.25
N GLY A 69 -11.88 9.95 -17.06
CA GLY A 69 -11.12 11.19 -16.90
C GLY A 69 -11.27 11.83 -15.53
N GLU A 70 -12.03 11.22 -14.62
CA GLU A 70 -12.30 11.73 -13.28
C GLU A 70 -11.37 11.09 -12.24
N GLY A 71 -10.97 11.90 -11.25
CA GLY A 71 -10.05 11.50 -10.19
C GLY A 71 -8.59 11.64 -10.61
N ASP A 72 -7.69 11.00 -9.86
CA ASP A 72 -6.26 11.03 -10.14
C ASP A 72 -5.85 9.95 -11.16
N LYS A 73 -4.95 10.34 -12.07
CA LYS A 73 -4.34 9.48 -13.09
C LYS A 73 -3.44 8.45 -12.43
N ASN A 74 -2.59 8.91 -11.53
CA ASN A 74 -1.78 8.01 -10.75
C ASN A 74 -2.71 7.44 -9.68
N LEU A 75 -2.79 6.11 -9.59
CA LEU A 75 -3.16 5.52 -8.31
C LEU A 75 -2.02 5.96 -7.41
N SER A 76 -2.23 7.01 -6.63
CA SER A 76 -1.19 7.64 -5.84
C SER A 76 -0.61 6.61 -4.88
N ASP A 77 0.55 6.07 -5.26
CA ASP A 77 1.66 5.77 -4.34
C ASP A 77 2.17 7.07 -3.66
N ASP A 78 1.65 8.24 -4.07
CA ASP A 78 1.79 9.56 -3.44
C ASP A 78 0.84 9.81 -2.24
N GLU A 79 0.05 8.81 -1.82
CA GLU A 79 -0.35 8.76 -0.41
C GLU A 79 0.91 8.29 0.34
N PRO A 80 1.59 9.13 1.15
CA PRO A 80 2.87 8.80 1.75
C PRO A 80 2.72 7.46 2.46
N GLN A 81 3.38 6.41 1.93
CA GLN A 81 3.20 5.00 2.29
C GLN A 81 2.53 4.87 3.66
N HIS A 82 1.19 4.89 3.68
CA HIS A 82 0.46 5.03 4.94
C HIS A 82 0.53 3.73 5.71
N SER A 83 1.24 2.71 5.24
CA SER A 83 1.47 1.47 5.94
C SER A 83 2.93 1.29 6.30
N VAL A 84 3.21 0.89 7.53
CA VAL A 84 4.51 0.41 7.97
C VAL A 84 4.48 -1.12 8.05
N GLU A 85 5.53 -1.76 7.54
CA GLU A 85 5.74 -3.19 7.70
C GLU A 85 6.65 -3.45 8.89
N LEU A 86 6.12 -4.15 9.90
CA LEU A 86 6.84 -4.46 11.14
C LEU A 86 7.12 -5.96 11.23
N PRO A 87 8.31 -6.39 11.67
CA PRO A 87 8.57 -7.78 12.00
C PRO A 87 7.58 -8.28 13.07
N LEU A 88 6.99 -9.45 12.84
CA LEU A 88 6.00 -10.07 13.71
C LEU A 88 6.63 -11.25 14.46
N PHE A 89 6.52 -11.21 15.78
CA PHE A 89 6.95 -12.27 16.68
C PHE A 89 5.75 -12.89 17.39
N GLU A 90 5.80 -14.18 17.68
CA GLU A 90 4.87 -14.84 18.59
C GLU A 90 5.56 -15.04 19.94
N LEU A 91 4.90 -14.60 21.01
CA LEU A 91 5.35 -14.81 22.39
C LEU A 91 4.56 -15.98 22.98
N SER A 92 5.26 -17.10 23.20
CA SER A 92 4.70 -18.31 23.80
C SER A 92 5.71 -18.93 24.75
N GLU A 93 5.25 -19.39 25.92
CA GLU A 93 6.07 -20.09 26.92
C GLU A 93 7.38 -19.38 27.33
N GLY A 94 7.41 -18.04 27.25
CA GLY A 94 8.59 -17.24 27.60
C GLY A 94 9.58 -17.02 26.45
N GLU A 95 9.27 -17.49 25.24
CA GLU A 95 10.12 -17.31 24.06
C GLU A 95 9.42 -16.47 22.99
N THR A 96 10.21 -15.64 22.28
CA THR A 96 9.73 -14.88 21.11
C THR A 96 10.28 -15.47 19.83
N THR A 97 9.41 -15.97 18.96
CA THR A 97 9.79 -16.53 17.65
C THR A 97 9.33 -15.63 16.52
N ASN A 98 10.17 -15.40 15.50
CA ASN A 98 9.76 -14.60 14.34
C ASN A 98 8.84 -15.44 13.45
N ILE A 99 7.63 -14.95 13.19
CA ILE A 99 6.59 -15.63 12.40
C ILE A 99 6.22 -14.86 11.11
N GLY A 100 6.94 -13.80 10.78
CA GLY A 100 6.77 -13.03 9.54
C GLY A 100 6.76 -11.52 9.76
N SER A 101 5.88 -10.84 9.04
CA SER A 101 5.70 -9.39 9.12
C SER A 101 4.22 -9.03 9.22
N LEU A 102 3.94 -7.85 9.77
CA LEU A 102 2.61 -7.27 9.89
C LEU A 102 2.61 -5.87 9.27
N SER A 103 1.71 -5.66 8.31
CA SER A 103 1.49 -4.34 7.70
C SER A 103 0.41 -3.59 8.48
N LEU A 104 0.71 -2.36 8.89
CA LEU A 104 -0.16 -1.53 9.72
C LEU A 104 -0.25 -0.11 9.18
N ASP A 105 -1.43 0.49 9.24
CA ASP A 105 -1.60 1.89 8.87
C ASP A 105 -0.89 2.81 9.90
N LEU A 106 -0.05 3.73 9.42
CA LEU A 106 0.65 4.76 10.18
C LEU A 106 -0.31 5.65 10.96
N LYS A 107 -1.57 5.80 10.51
CA LYS A 107 -2.63 6.52 11.24
C LYS A 107 -2.99 5.88 12.59
N LEU A 108 -2.59 4.63 12.82
CA LEU A 108 -2.71 3.98 14.13
C LEU A 108 -1.73 4.57 15.18
N PHE A 109 -0.73 5.33 14.74
CA PHE A 109 0.30 5.88 15.62
C PHE A 109 0.26 7.41 15.64
N THR A 110 0.29 7.99 16.85
CA THR A 110 0.41 9.44 17.04
C THR A 110 1.85 9.93 16.94
N LYS A 111 2.82 9.02 17.04
CA LYS A 111 4.26 9.29 16.95
C LYS A 111 4.88 8.34 15.92
N PRO A 112 5.88 8.80 15.15
CA PRO A 112 6.58 7.94 14.21
C PRO A 112 7.32 6.83 14.96
N LEU A 113 7.17 5.59 14.48
CA LEU A 113 7.94 4.44 14.95
C LEU A 113 9.38 4.54 14.42
N LYS A 114 10.37 4.38 15.30
CA LYS A 114 11.79 4.33 14.94
C LYS A 114 12.23 2.89 14.71
N LYS A 115 12.00 2.01 15.70
CA LYS A 115 12.31 0.57 15.65
C LYS A 115 11.16 -0.23 16.27
N GLY A 116 10.03 -0.19 15.57
CA GLY A 116 8.84 -0.97 15.91
C GLY A 116 9.03 -2.47 15.67
N ILE A 117 8.43 -3.28 16.54
CA ILE A 117 8.14 -4.69 16.29
C ILE A 117 6.68 -4.98 16.67
N SER A 118 6.12 -6.04 16.09
CA SER A 118 4.82 -6.56 16.48
C SER A 118 5.01 -7.86 17.25
N VAL A 119 4.33 -8.03 18.37
CA VAL A 119 4.34 -9.25 19.19
C VAL A 119 2.93 -9.75 19.37
N LYS A 120 2.68 -11.01 19.01
CA LYS A 120 1.41 -11.70 19.22
C LYS A 120 1.48 -12.51 20.51
N SER A 121 0.49 -12.34 21.37
CA SER A 121 0.34 -13.09 22.63
C SER A 121 -1.14 -13.14 23.00
N ASP A 122 -1.66 -14.33 23.37
CA ASP A 122 -3.05 -14.54 23.79
C ASP A 122 -4.11 -13.92 22.86
N ASN A 123 -3.96 -14.15 21.55
CA ASN A 123 -4.84 -13.61 20.50
C ASN A 123 -4.92 -12.07 20.44
N ARG A 124 -3.93 -11.39 21.03
CA ARG A 124 -3.72 -9.94 20.90
C ARG A 124 -2.41 -9.70 20.17
N THR A 125 -2.32 -8.54 19.52
CA THR A 125 -1.08 -8.08 18.87
C THR A 125 -0.70 -6.73 19.46
N TYR A 126 0.54 -6.66 19.92
CA TYR A 126 1.13 -5.50 20.55
C TYR A 126 2.17 -4.91 19.60
N VAL A 127 2.13 -3.60 19.38
CA VAL A 127 3.16 -2.88 18.65
C VAL A 127 4.08 -2.21 19.65
N ILE A 128 5.37 -2.56 19.62
CA ILE A 128 6.35 -2.18 20.63
C ILE A 128 7.49 -1.41 19.97
N GLU A 129 7.82 -0.25 20.52
CA GLU A 129 8.97 0.56 20.13
C GLU A 129 10.20 0.16 20.98
N LYS A 130 11.21 -0.43 20.32
CA LYS A 130 12.42 -0.92 21.00
C LYS A 130 13.31 0.19 21.56
N GLU A 131 13.28 1.38 20.96
CA GLU A 131 14.12 2.52 21.37
C GLU A 131 13.35 3.56 22.19
N SER A 132 12.41 3.10 23.02
CA SER A 132 11.65 3.96 23.93
C SER A 132 12.42 4.21 25.23
N SER A 133 12.27 5.42 25.77
CA SER A 133 12.78 5.73 27.11
C SER A 133 11.88 5.09 28.16
N LEU A 134 12.49 4.50 29.19
CA LEU A 134 11.75 3.87 30.30
C LEU A 134 10.74 4.86 30.88
N SER A 135 9.49 4.42 30.94
CA SER A 135 8.33 5.17 31.46
C SER A 135 7.31 4.17 31.99
N ASP A 136 6.33 4.65 32.75
CA ASP A 136 5.23 3.81 33.22
C ASP A 136 4.41 3.28 32.04
N GLY A 137 4.01 2.02 32.10
CA GLY A 137 3.15 1.40 31.09
C GLY A 137 3.48 -0.06 30.83
N LEU A 138 2.98 -0.61 29.73
CA LEU A 138 3.20 -2.00 29.33
C LEU A 138 4.52 -2.16 28.54
N TRP A 139 5.38 -3.05 29.02
CA TRP A 139 6.68 -3.35 28.43
C TRP A 139 6.83 -4.82 28.07
N LEU A 140 7.53 -5.09 26.97
CA LEU A 140 8.13 -6.40 26.72
C LEU A 140 9.47 -6.46 27.45
N VAL A 141 9.59 -7.38 28.40
CA VAL A 141 10.79 -7.55 29.23
C VAL A 141 11.32 -8.96 29.11
N ASP A 142 12.63 -9.09 29.25
CA ASP A 142 13.32 -10.36 29.45
C ASP A 142 13.75 -10.44 30.92
N ILE A 143 13.30 -11.48 31.62
CA ILE A 143 13.68 -11.77 33.00
C ILE A 143 14.27 -13.18 33.02
N GLU A 144 15.57 -13.25 33.27
CA GLU A 144 16.31 -14.52 33.36
C GLU A 144 16.19 -15.41 32.11
N GLY A 145 16.05 -14.80 30.93
CA GLY A 145 15.92 -15.50 29.64
C GLY A 145 14.48 -15.78 29.23
N ALA A 146 13.50 -15.45 30.08
CA ALA A 146 12.08 -15.58 29.77
C ALA A 146 11.48 -14.22 29.39
N ALA A 147 11.02 -14.10 28.16
CA ALA A 147 10.30 -12.94 27.66
C ALA A 147 8.86 -12.89 28.22
N SER A 148 8.40 -11.72 28.64
CA SER A 148 7.00 -11.51 29.06
C SER A 148 6.55 -10.07 28.84
N LEU A 149 5.23 -9.86 28.69
CA LEU A 149 4.61 -8.54 28.69
C LEU A 149 4.19 -8.17 30.12
N ARG A 150 4.68 -7.04 30.65
CA ARG A 150 4.40 -6.60 32.03
C ARG A 150 4.16 -5.11 32.12
N GLU A 151 3.24 -4.72 32.99
CA GLU A 151 3.06 -3.31 33.39
C GLU A 151 4.21 -2.94 34.33
N LEU A 152 4.98 -1.91 34.00
CA LEU A 152 6.07 -1.39 34.83
C LEU A 152 5.68 -0.03 35.39
N THR A 153 6.01 0.20 36.66
CA THR A 153 5.92 1.53 37.29
C THR A 153 7.30 1.97 37.79
N ILE A 154 7.73 3.16 37.40
CA ILE A 154 9.00 3.75 37.84
C ILE A 154 8.83 4.35 39.23
N LEU A 155 9.57 3.81 40.18
CA LEU A 155 9.64 4.35 41.53
C LEU A 155 10.82 5.33 41.67
N PRO A 156 10.71 6.33 42.57
CA PRO A 156 11.82 7.19 42.93
C PRO A 156 13.06 6.37 43.34
N GLY A 157 14.22 6.70 42.77
CA GLY A 157 15.47 5.95 42.99
C GLY A 157 15.76 4.85 41.97
N LYS A 158 15.13 4.87 40.78
CA LYS A 158 15.34 3.92 39.67
C LYS A 158 15.01 2.46 40.03
N LYS A 159 14.03 2.26 40.91
CA LYS A 159 13.49 0.92 41.21
C LYS A 159 12.28 0.65 40.31
N LEU A 160 12.11 -0.61 39.91
CA LEU A 160 10.98 -1.09 39.12
C LEU A 160 10.05 -1.88 40.04
N HIS A 161 8.74 -1.64 39.93
CA HIS A 161 7.69 -2.47 40.51
C HIS A 161 6.94 -3.19 39.39
#